data_AF-A0A9D5ZDH2-F1
#
_entry.id   AF-A0A9D5ZDH2-F1
#
_cell.length_a   1.000
_cell.length_b   1.000
_cell.length_c   1.000
_cell.angle_alpha   90.00
_cell.angle_beta   90.00
_cell.angle_gamma   90.00
#
_symmetry.space_group_name_H-M   'P 1'
#
loop_
_entity.id
_entity.type
_entity.pdbx_description
1 polymer ?
#
loop_
_entity_poly.entity_id
_entity_poly.type
_entity_poly.pdbx_seq_one_letter_code
_entity_poly.pdbx_strand_id
1 'polypeptide(L)'
;MSATVRVYVGREIADYGFGNGHPFGPHRMDAFWNEARRRGLDRQVEIGKPVAATREVIELFHTPEYVAQVIRQSRTGEGLLDYGDTPAFKGVYEAASHVVGSTVDGTEAIMKKLCRRVFVPIAGLHHARPERAGGFCVFNDVGVAIGVLRRDWGLERIAYVDIDAHHGDGVFYAFESDPEVFIADIHEDGRFLYPGTGHSRETGEGEAQGTKLNIPMMPGANQEDFLQAWEAVEKFIRATEPEFIFLQVGADSIAGDPITHLGFTAKAHGHAAERLTLLAEELGHGRIVGVGGGGYNVTNIGHGWSEVVEAFVRVPVTP
;
A
#
# COMPACT_ATOMS: atom_id res chain seq x y z
N MET A 1 7.66 -12.27 -23.62
CA MET A 1 6.38 -11.52 -23.74
C MET A 1 6.50 -10.34 -22.79
N SER A 2 6.13 -9.12 -23.20
CA SER A 2 6.17 -7.94 -22.31
C SER A 2 5.39 -8.26 -21.03
N ALA A 3 5.94 -7.90 -19.86
CA ALA A 3 5.20 -7.99 -18.60
C ALA A 3 3.95 -7.13 -18.75
N THR A 4 2.77 -7.73 -18.76
CA THR A 4 1.56 -6.94 -18.67
C THR A 4 1.52 -6.36 -17.26
N VAL A 5 1.89 -5.08 -17.15
CA VAL A 5 1.70 -4.26 -15.95
C VAL A 5 0.31 -3.67 -16.03
N ARG A 6 -0.49 -3.85 -14.99
CA ARG A 6 -1.81 -3.23 -14.90
C ARG A 6 -1.80 -2.07 -13.92
N VAL A 7 -2.39 -0.94 -14.31
CA VAL A 7 -2.51 0.25 -13.46
C VAL A 7 -3.99 0.62 -13.36
N TYR A 8 -4.49 0.76 -12.13
CA TYR A 8 -5.89 1.15 -11.91
C TYR A 8 -6.04 2.66 -11.98
N VAL A 9 -6.92 3.12 -12.87
CA VAL A 9 -7.22 4.53 -13.08
C VAL A 9 -8.71 4.70 -13.32
N GLY A 10 -9.35 5.55 -12.53
CA GLY A 10 -10.76 5.88 -12.69
C GLY A 10 -11.24 6.82 -11.61
N ARG A 11 -12.44 7.36 -11.82
CA ARG A 11 -13.01 8.34 -10.90
C ARG A 11 -13.38 7.70 -9.57
N GLU A 12 -13.86 6.47 -9.61
CA GLU A 12 -14.42 5.78 -8.44
C GLU A 12 -13.37 5.51 -7.37
N ILE A 13 -12.12 5.22 -7.75
CA ILE A 13 -11.00 5.12 -6.81
C ILE A 13 -10.45 6.51 -6.42
N ALA A 14 -10.50 7.49 -7.33
CA ALA A 14 -10.08 8.87 -7.07
C ALA A 14 -11.02 9.60 -6.10
N ASP A 15 -12.30 9.22 -6.04
CA ASP A 15 -13.29 9.82 -5.15
C ASP A 15 -13.00 9.52 -3.66
N TYR A 16 -12.06 8.61 -3.34
CA TYR A 16 -11.58 8.41 -1.97
C TYR A 16 -10.71 9.58 -1.51
N GLY A 17 -11.35 10.50 -0.78
CA GLY A 17 -10.70 11.66 -0.17
C GLY A 17 -11.67 12.46 0.72
N PHE A 18 -11.13 13.28 1.61
CA PHE A 18 -11.89 13.83 2.75
C PHE A 18 -12.45 15.25 2.55
N GLY A 19 -12.46 15.76 1.31
CA GLY A 19 -13.07 17.04 0.95
C GLY A 19 -12.46 18.26 1.66
N ASN A 20 -13.10 19.43 1.53
CA ASN A 20 -12.79 20.66 2.29
C ASN A 20 -11.31 21.12 2.30
N GLY A 21 -10.56 20.86 1.23
CA GLY A 21 -9.14 21.21 1.14
C GLY A 21 -8.20 20.27 1.90
N HIS A 22 -8.71 19.12 2.37
CA HIS A 22 -7.88 18.06 2.94
C HIS A 22 -6.85 17.58 1.91
N PRO A 23 -5.58 17.37 2.30
CA PRO A 23 -4.53 17.01 1.35
C PRO A 23 -4.72 15.61 0.75
N PHE A 24 -5.40 14.71 1.49
CA PHE A 24 -5.87 13.42 0.98
C PHE A 24 -7.17 13.62 0.17
N GLY A 25 -7.03 14.04 -1.09
CA GLY A 25 -8.14 14.39 -1.99
C GLY A 25 -8.03 13.80 -3.41
N PRO A 26 -9.07 13.98 -4.25
CA PRO A 26 -9.16 13.35 -5.57
C PRO A 26 -8.07 13.77 -6.55
N HIS A 27 -7.49 14.96 -6.35
CA HIS A 27 -6.41 15.49 -7.18
C HIS A 27 -5.13 14.65 -7.16
N ARG A 28 -4.96 13.74 -6.20
CA ARG A 28 -3.82 12.81 -6.13
C ARG A 28 -3.77 11.89 -7.36
N MET A 29 -4.92 11.37 -7.79
CA MET A 29 -5.00 10.54 -9.00
C MET A 29 -4.65 11.33 -10.25
N ASP A 30 -5.15 12.56 -10.38
CA ASP A 30 -4.85 13.41 -11.53
C ASP A 30 -3.35 13.77 -11.58
N ALA A 31 -2.74 14.06 -10.44
CA ALA A 31 -1.32 14.38 -10.35
C ALA A 31 -0.45 13.21 -10.84
N PHE A 32 -0.74 12.00 -10.36
CA PHE A 32 -0.12 10.78 -10.85
C PHE A 32 -0.34 10.55 -12.33
N TRP A 33 -1.60 10.54 -12.77
CA TRP A 33 -1.91 10.10 -14.13
C TRP A 33 -1.43 11.09 -15.20
N ASN A 34 -1.40 12.39 -14.88
CA ASN A 34 -0.81 13.39 -15.77
C ASN A 34 0.71 13.22 -15.89
N GLU A 35 1.41 12.95 -14.80
CA GLU A 35 2.86 12.68 -14.81
C GLU A 35 3.17 11.37 -15.56
N ALA A 36 2.42 10.30 -15.30
CA ALA A 36 2.56 9.02 -16.00
C ALA A 36 2.38 9.17 -17.52
N ARG A 37 1.38 9.95 -17.97
CA ARG A 37 1.17 10.29 -19.39
C ARG A 37 2.30 11.13 -19.96
N ARG A 38 2.82 12.10 -19.18
CA ARG A 38 3.97 12.92 -19.60
C ARG A 38 5.22 12.07 -19.86
N ARG A 39 5.40 10.99 -19.10
CA ARG A 39 6.45 9.99 -19.28
C ARG A 39 6.13 8.91 -20.33
N GLY A 40 4.91 8.90 -20.88
CA GLY A 40 4.45 7.90 -21.85
C GLY A 40 4.23 6.51 -21.26
N LEU A 41 4.05 6.40 -19.93
CA LEU A 41 3.79 5.12 -19.24
C LEU A 41 2.37 4.61 -19.53
N ASP A 42 1.42 5.51 -19.80
CA ASP A 42 0.04 5.19 -20.19
C ASP A 42 -0.05 4.28 -21.42
N ARG A 43 0.96 4.32 -22.30
CA ARG A 43 1.05 3.49 -23.51
C ARG A 43 1.76 2.16 -23.29
N GLN A 44 2.30 1.94 -22.10
CA GLN A 44 3.11 0.78 -21.73
C GLN A 44 2.42 -0.13 -20.71
N VAL A 45 1.27 0.29 -20.19
CA VAL A 45 0.50 -0.45 -19.18
C VAL A 45 -0.90 -0.76 -19.67
N GLU A 46 -1.50 -1.80 -19.11
CA GLU A 46 -2.93 -2.05 -19.20
C GLU A 46 -3.67 -1.18 -18.17
N ILE A 47 -4.70 -0.47 -18.60
CA ILE A 47 -5.52 0.34 -17.69
C ILE A 47 -6.62 -0.53 -17.09
N GLY A 48 -6.52 -0.80 -15.80
CA GLY A 48 -7.57 -1.41 -14.98
C GLY A 48 -8.64 -0.38 -14.64
N LYS A 49 -9.92 -0.80 -14.70
CA LYS A 49 -11.03 0.02 -14.21
C LYS A 49 -11.23 -0.26 -12.72
N PRO A 50 -11.53 0.77 -11.89
CA PRO A 50 -11.85 0.54 -10.50
C PRO A 50 -13.02 -0.44 -10.33
N VAL A 51 -12.91 -1.30 -9.31
CA VAL A 51 -13.93 -2.29 -8.95
C VAL A 51 -14.29 -2.11 -7.49
N ALA A 52 -15.58 -2.14 -7.16
CA ALA A 52 -16.03 -2.12 -5.77
C ALA A 52 -15.96 -3.53 -5.16
N ALA A 53 -15.37 -3.64 -3.97
CA ALA A 53 -15.47 -4.86 -3.16
C ALA A 53 -16.89 -5.03 -2.62
N THR A 54 -17.34 -6.27 -2.53
CA THR A 54 -18.56 -6.57 -1.76
C THR A 54 -18.27 -6.50 -0.27
N ARG A 55 -19.32 -6.35 0.53
CA ARG A 55 -19.22 -6.36 1.99
C ARG A 55 -18.56 -7.64 2.50
N GLU A 56 -18.91 -8.79 1.93
CA GLU A 56 -18.38 -10.10 2.31
C GLU A 56 -16.87 -10.22 2.06
N VAL A 57 -16.35 -9.52 1.04
CA VAL A 57 -14.91 -9.45 0.77
C VAL A 57 -14.22 -8.53 1.78
N ILE A 58 -14.78 -7.36 2.08
CA ILE A 58 -14.23 -6.43 3.08
C ILE A 58 -14.17 -7.10 4.47
N GLU A 59 -15.18 -7.90 4.80
CA GLU A 59 -15.28 -8.64 6.07
C GLU A 59 -14.29 -9.81 6.21
N LEU A 60 -13.44 -10.08 5.20
CA LEU A 60 -12.31 -11.02 5.36
C LEU A 60 -11.21 -10.48 6.28
N PHE A 61 -11.15 -9.16 6.47
CA PHE A 61 -10.22 -8.50 7.37
C PHE A 61 -10.94 -7.68 8.43
N HIS A 62 -12.02 -6.98 8.04
CA HIS A 62 -12.75 -6.11 8.94
C HIS A 62 -13.89 -6.80 9.67
N THR A 63 -14.18 -6.36 10.90
CA THR A 63 -15.31 -6.90 11.66
C THR A 63 -16.65 -6.46 11.04
N PRO A 64 -17.69 -7.32 11.06
CA PRO A 64 -19.01 -6.96 10.56
C PRO A 64 -19.61 -5.72 11.24
N GLU A 65 -19.30 -5.51 12.51
CA GLU A 65 -19.74 -4.36 13.31
C GLU A 65 -19.13 -3.06 12.76
N TYR A 66 -17.82 -3.08 12.47
CA TYR A 66 -17.10 -1.93 11.93
C TYR A 66 -17.59 -1.60 10.51
N VAL A 67 -17.72 -2.59 9.62
CA VAL A 67 -18.23 -2.36 8.26
C VAL A 67 -19.65 -1.79 8.31
N ALA A 68 -20.51 -2.29 9.21
CA ALA A 68 -21.84 -1.73 9.40
C ALA A 68 -21.82 -0.28 9.91
N GLN A 69 -20.85 0.09 10.75
CA GLN A 69 -20.65 1.47 11.17
C GLN A 69 -20.28 2.38 10.00
N VAL A 70 -19.29 1.99 9.19
CA VAL A 70 -18.86 2.76 8.01
C VAL A 70 -20.04 2.96 7.05
N ILE A 71 -20.86 1.93 6.80
CA ILE A 71 -22.06 2.05 5.96
C ILE A 71 -23.05 3.09 6.52
N ARG A 72 -23.29 3.11 7.84
CA ARG A 72 -24.18 4.09 8.46
C ARG A 72 -23.63 5.51 8.32
N GLN A 73 -22.35 5.71 8.64
CA GLN A 73 -21.70 7.02 8.58
C GLN A 73 -21.47 7.50 7.14
N SER A 74 -21.39 6.59 6.15
CA SER A 74 -21.39 6.94 4.73
C SER A 74 -22.68 7.61 4.27
N ARG A 75 -23.81 7.31 4.91
CA ARG A 75 -25.10 7.92 4.56
C ARG A 75 -25.22 9.34 5.12
N THR A 76 -24.74 9.56 6.34
CA THR A 76 -24.81 10.86 7.00
C THR A 76 -23.69 11.77 6.53
N GLY A 77 -22.49 11.22 6.36
CA GLY A 77 -21.24 11.95 6.17
C GLY A 77 -20.82 12.71 7.44
N GLU A 78 -21.22 12.23 8.61
CA GLU A 78 -21.03 12.92 9.88
C GLU A 78 -20.24 12.07 10.89
N GLY A 79 -19.44 12.76 11.71
CA GLY A 79 -18.61 12.17 12.74
C GLY A 79 -17.26 11.68 12.23
N LEU A 80 -16.54 11.01 13.13
CA LEU A 80 -15.26 10.36 12.85
C LEU A 80 -15.48 8.85 12.77
N LEU A 81 -14.73 8.18 11.89
CA LEU A 81 -14.69 6.73 11.72
C LEU A 81 -13.69 6.06 12.68
N ASP A 82 -12.88 6.89 13.34
CA ASP A 82 -11.92 6.53 14.38
C ASP A 82 -12.04 7.50 15.58
N TYR A 83 -10.97 7.60 16.36
CA TYR A 83 -10.91 8.43 17.56
C TYR A 83 -10.40 9.86 17.33
N GLY A 84 -10.13 10.30 16.08
CA GLY A 84 -9.60 11.66 15.91
C GLY A 84 -9.44 12.19 14.49
N ASP A 85 -9.00 11.38 13.54
CA ASP A 85 -8.35 11.84 12.31
C ASP A 85 -8.99 11.35 11.01
N THR A 86 -9.87 10.35 11.04
CA THR A 86 -10.57 9.87 9.83
C THR A 86 -12.03 10.33 9.82
N PRO A 87 -12.35 11.47 9.16
CA PRO A 87 -13.72 11.94 9.10
C PRO A 87 -14.59 11.08 8.17
N ALA A 88 -15.84 10.88 8.56
CA ALA A 88 -16.83 10.35 7.64
C ALA A 88 -17.18 11.42 6.58
N PHE A 89 -17.49 10.96 5.37
CA PHE A 89 -18.10 11.79 4.34
C PHE A 89 -19.18 11.00 3.60
N LYS A 90 -20.07 11.71 2.90
CA LYS A 90 -21.14 11.07 2.15
C LYS A 90 -20.57 10.22 1.03
N GLY A 91 -20.80 8.92 1.06
CA GLY A 91 -20.24 7.99 0.08
C GLY A 91 -18.88 7.39 0.47
N VAL A 92 -18.39 7.58 1.70
CA VAL A 92 -17.09 7.04 2.14
C VAL A 92 -17.03 5.51 2.05
N TYR A 93 -18.13 4.81 2.31
CA TYR A 93 -18.19 3.36 2.15
C TYR A 93 -17.96 2.96 0.69
N GLU A 94 -18.66 3.62 -0.24
CA GLU A 94 -18.59 3.35 -1.67
C GLU A 94 -17.20 3.66 -2.23
N ALA A 95 -16.61 4.81 -1.84
CA ALA A 95 -15.26 5.19 -2.25
C ALA A 95 -14.21 4.21 -1.70
N ALA A 96 -14.25 3.89 -0.40
CA ALA A 96 -13.34 2.94 0.22
C ALA A 96 -13.50 1.52 -0.36
N SER A 97 -14.73 1.12 -0.71
CA SER A 97 -14.99 -0.17 -1.36
C SER A 97 -14.34 -0.26 -2.74
N HIS A 98 -14.24 0.84 -3.49
CA HIS A 98 -13.52 0.86 -4.77
C HIS A 98 -12.00 0.78 -4.60
N VAL A 99 -11.46 1.32 -3.52
CA VAL A 99 -10.05 1.14 -3.16
C VAL A 99 -9.77 -0.35 -2.89
N VAL A 100 -10.52 -0.96 -1.97
CA VAL A 100 -10.39 -2.38 -1.62
C VAL A 100 -10.60 -3.28 -2.83
N GLY A 101 -11.67 -3.06 -3.59
CA GLY A 101 -12.00 -3.92 -4.72
C GLY A 101 -11.01 -3.83 -5.87
N SER A 102 -10.37 -2.67 -6.08
CA SER A 102 -9.32 -2.53 -7.08
C SER A 102 -8.03 -3.24 -6.68
N THR A 103 -7.65 -3.19 -5.39
CA THR A 103 -6.52 -3.99 -4.87
C THR A 103 -6.79 -5.49 -4.99
N VAL A 104 -8.00 -5.94 -4.64
CA VAL A 104 -8.40 -7.35 -4.76
C VAL A 104 -8.45 -7.80 -6.23
N ASP A 105 -9.09 -7.04 -7.13
CA ASP A 105 -9.17 -7.37 -8.56
C ASP A 105 -7.77 -7.47 -9.19
N GLY A 106 -6.87 -6.54 -8.85
CA GLY A 106 -5.48 -6.58 -9.29
C GLY A 106 -4.71 -7.79 -8.78
N THR A 107 -4.89 -8.12 -7.51
CA THR A 107 -4.30 -9.30 -6.87
C THR A 107 -4.77 -10.59 -7.55
N GLU A 108 -6.08 -10.73 -7.75
CA GLU A 108 -6.66 -11.88 -8.45
C GLU A 108 -6.22 -11.95 -9.92
N ALA A 109 -6.04 -10.81 -10.59
CA ALA A 109 -5.57 -10.77 -11.97
C ALA A 109 -4.16 -11.35 -12.12
N ILE A 110 -3.29 -11.14 -11.13
CA ILE A 110 -1.96 -11.79 -11.07
C ILE A 110 -2.12 -13.31 -10.89
N MET A 111 -2.97 -13.74 -9.95
CA MET A 111 -3.20 -15.16 -9.68
C MET A 111 -3.81 -15.89 -10.89
N LYS A 112 -4.69 -15.22 -11.64
CA LYS A 112 -5.28 -15.67 -12.91
C LYS A 112 -4.32 -15.56 -14.10
N LYS A 113 -3.08 -15.10 -13.91
CA LYS A 113 -2.04 -14.89 -14.94
C LYS A 113 -2.46 -13.94 -16.05
N LEU A 114 -3.36 -12.99 -15.76
CA LEU A 114 -3.81 -11.96 -16.70
C LEU A 114 -2.81 -10.80 -16.79
N CYS A 115 -2.10 -10.54 -15.69
CA CYS A 115 -0.99 -9.62 -15.59
C CYS A 115 0.07 -10.23 -14.67
N ARG A 116 1.29 -9.67 -14.65
CA ARG A 116 2.32 -10.11 -13.69
C ARG A 116 2.48 -9.14 -12.52
N ARG A 117 2.16 -7.86 -12.76
CA ARG A 117 2.43 -6.76 -11.85
C ARG A 117 1.26 -5.81 -11.88
N VAL A 118 0.86 -5.31 -10.72
CA VAL A 118 -0.22 -4.33 -10.59
C VAL A 118 0.25 -3.13 -9.81
N PHE A 119 -0.21 -1.95 -10.19
CA PHE A 119 -0.15 -0.76 -9.35
C PHE A 119 -1.56 -0.17 -9.11
N VAL A 120 -1.91 0.05 -7.84
CA VAL A 120 -3.17 0.65 -7.41
C VAL A 120 -2.87 1.97 -6.68
N PRO A 121 -2.94 3.13 -7.36
CA PRO A 121 -2.31 4.37 -6.88
C PRO A 121 -2.86 4.94 -5.57
N ILE A 122 -4.16 4.88 -5.31
CA ILE A 122 -4.77 5.51 -4.11
C ILE A 122 -4.82 4.56 -2.92
N ALA A 123 -4.67 3.25 -3.18
CA ALA A 123 -4.75 2.18 -2.20
C ALA A 123 -3.54 2.14 -1.27
N GLY A 124 -3.46 1.20 -0.34
CA GLY A 124 -2.42 1.18 0.70
C GLY A 124 -2.89 1.88 1.96
N LEU A 125 -4.12 1.58 2.38
CA LEU A 125 -4.74 2.16 3.56
C LEU A 125 -4.26 1.43 4.83
N HIS A 126 -2.96 1.49 5.08
CA HIS A 126 -2.23 0.65 6.04
C HIS A 126 -2.55 0.85 7.53
N HIS A 127 -3.15 1.98 7.91
CA HIS A 127 -3.49 2.27 9.32
C HIS A 127 -4.83 1.66 9.76
N ALA A 128 -5.68 1.26 8.80
CA ALA A 128 -6.96 0.65 9.12
C ALA A 128 -6.76 -0.69 9.82
N ARG A 129 -7.40 -0.86 10.98
CA ARG A 129 -7.39 -2.09 11.78
C ARG A 129 -8.69 -2.86 11.59
N PRO A 130 -8.77 -4.14 11.99
CA PRO A 130 -9.96 -4.96 11.79
C PRO A 130 -11.26 -4.29 12.25
N GLU A 131 -11.23 -3.63 13.40
CA GLU A 131 -12.40 -3.05 14.06
C GLU A 131 -12.51 -1.52 13.99
N ARG A 132 -11.60 -0.82 13.30
CA ARG A 132 -11.60 0.66 13.24
C ARG A 132 -10.78 1.24 12.09
N ALA A 133 -11.11 2.47 11.69
CA ALA A 133 -10.23 3.32 10.88
C ALA A 133 -9.03 3.83 11.70
N GLY A 134 -8.08 4.45 11.01
CA GLY A 134 -7.00 5.26 11.58
C GLY A 134 -6.22 5.95 10.48
N GLY A 135 -5.62 7.13 10.71
CA GLY A 135 -4.67 7.73 9.78
C GLY A 135 -5.24 7.91 8.37
N PHE A 136 -6.49 8.35 8.26
CA PHE A 136 -7.21 8.49 6.99
C PHE A 136 -7.50 7.17 6.25
N CYS A 137 -7.30 6.02 6.88
CA CYS A 137 -7.49 4.70 6.31
C CYS A 137 -8.81 4.11 6.81
N VAL A 138 -9.81 3.98 5.92
CA VAL A 138 -11.13 3.43 6.27
C VAL A 138 -11.14 1.90 6.23
N PHE A 139 -10.65 1.30 5.16
CA PHE A 139 -10.51 -0.16 5.04
C PHE A 139 -9.10 -0.52 4.60
N ASN A 140 -8.52 -1.54 5.22
CA ASN A 140 -7.19 -2.05 4.91
C ASN A 140 -7.28 -2.94 3.67
N ASP A 141 -7.04 -2.37 2.50
CA ASP A 141 -7.19 -3.07 1.23
C ASP A 141 -6.17 -4.22 1.06
N VAL A 142 -4.95 -4.06 1.58
CA VAL A 142 -3.93 -5.11 1.56
C VAL A 142 -4.29 -6.25 2.51
N GLY A 143 -4.76 -5.94 3.73
CA GLY A 143 -5.25 -6.94 4.68
C GLY A 143 -6.41 -7.77 4.12
N VAL A 144 -7.35 -7.12 3.42
CA VAL A 144 -8.42 -7.80 2.68
C VAL A 144 -7.86 -8.67 1.55
N ALA A 145 -6.91 -8.16 0.77
CA ALA A 145 -6.30 -8.92 -0.33
C ALA A 145 -5.53 -10.16 0.16
N ILE A 146 -4.85 -10.08 1.31
CA ILE A 146 -4.25 -11.24 2.01
C ILE A 146 -5.33 -12.27 2.36
N GLY A 147 -6.47 -11.82 2.92
CA GLY A 147 -7.61 -12.69 3.20
C GLY A 147 -8.15 -13.41 1.96
N VAL A 148 -8.23 -12.71 0.82
CA VAL A 148 -8.64 -13.29 -0.48
C VAL A 148 -7.62 -14.31 -0.98
N LEU A 149 -6.32 -13.99 -0.94
CA LEU A 149 -5.26 -14.92 -1.35
C LEU A 149 -5.29 -16.23 -0.56
N ARG A 150 -5.50 -16.15 0.75
CA ARG A 150 -5.62 -17.33 1.61
C ARG A 150 -6.88 -18.13 1.31
N ARG A 151 -8.04 -17.47 1.30
CA ARG A 151 -9.34 -18.13 1.12
C ARG A 151 -9.50 -18.78 -0.24
N ASP A 152 -9.14 -18.07 -1.31
CA ASP A 152 -9.50 -18.44 -2.68
C ASP A 152 -8.35 -19.11 -3.44
N TRP A 153 -7.10 -18.88 -3.01
CA TRP A 153 -5.90 -19.38 -3.70
C TRP A 153 -5.00 -20.28 -2.84
N GLY A 154 -5.30 -20.41 -1.54
CA GLY A 154 -4.49 -21.21 -0.60
C GLY A 154 -3.06 -20.70 -0.46
N LEU A 155 -2.82 -19.42 -0.71
CA LEU A 155 -1.49 -18.81 -0.62
C LEU A 155 -1.25 -18.33 0.81
N GLU A 156 -0.19 -18.83 1.44
CA GLU A 156 0.06 -18.59 2.87
C GLU A 156 1.21 -17.62 3.09
N ARG A 157 2.30 -17.75 2.33
CA ARG A 157 3.54 -16.98 2.50
C ARG A 157 3.46 -15.66 1.74
N ILE A 158 3.11 -14.59 2.44
CA ILE A 158 2.87 -13.28 1.82
C ILE A 158 3.79 -12.25 2.45
N ALA A 159 4.52 -11.50 1.62
CA ALA A 159 5.30 -10.36 2.06
C ALA A 159 4.52 -9.05 1.88
N TYR A 160 4.60 -8.19 2.88
CA TYR A 160 4.18 -6.79 2.82
C TYR A 160 5.41 -5.91 3.12
N VAL A 161 5.79 -5.08 2.15
CA VAL A 161 6.90 -4.14 2.28
C VAL A 161 6.35 -2.72 2.22
N ASP A 162 6.63 -1.91 3.23
CA ASP A 162 6.13 -0.54 3.37
C ASP A 162 7.27 0.47 3.40
N ILE A 163 7.13 1.52 2.59
CA ILE A 163 8.02 2.68 2.56
C ILE A 163 7.25 4.02 2.66
N ASP A 164 5.98 3.97 3.08
CA ASP A 164 5.27 5.13 3.60
C ASP A 164 6.02 5.70 4.81
N ALA A 165 5.97 7.01 5.00
CA ALA A 165 6.68 7.62 6.12
C ALA A 165 6.11 7.22 7.49
N HIS A 166 4.85 6.81 7.56
CA HIS A 166 4.20 6.37 8.78
C HIS A 166 4.32 4.86 8.93
N HIS A 167 4.48 4.36 10.15
CA HIS A 167 4.45 2.92 10.41
C HIS A 167 3.08 2.33 10.04
N GLY A 168 3.05 1.26 9.24
CA GLY A 168 1.85 0.56 8.80
C GLY A 168 1.19 -0.28 9.89
N ASP A 169 0.85 0.36 11.01
CA ASP A 169 0.39 -0.27 12.24
C ASP A 169 -0.89 -1.10 12.07
N GLY A 170 -1.79 -0.71 11.17
CA GLY A 170 -3.01 -1.47 10.88
C GLY A 170 -2.74 -2.83 10.24
N VAL A 171 -1.74 -2.91 9.36
CA VAL A 171 -1.25 -4.19 8.80
C VAL A 171 -0.40 -4.92 9.84
N PHE A 172 0.57 -4.24 10.45
CA PHE A 172 1.51 -4.84 11.40
C PHE A 172 0.78 -5.58 12.53
N TYR A 173 -0.07 -4.88 13.28
CA TYR A 173 -0.71 -5.46 14.46
C TYR A 173 -1.81 -6.46 14.13
N ALA A 174 -2.41 -6.39 12.93
CA ALA A 174 -3.38 -7.39 12.50
C ALA A 174 -2.73 -8.74 12.20
N PHE A 175 -1.44 -8.75 11.83
CA PHE A 175 -0.68 -9.95 11.48
C PHE A 175 0.54 -10.19 12.40
N GLU A 176 0.60 -9.53 13.55
CA GLU A 176 1.76 -9.55 14.46
C GLU A 176 2.11 -10.97 14.93
N SER A 177 1.10 -11.80 15.18
CA SER A 177 1.23 -13.20 15.59
C SER A 177 1.16 -14.21 14.44
N ASP A 178 1.06 -13.73 13.19
CA ASP A 178 0.99 -14.58 12.00
C ASP A 178 2.40 -14.90 11.46
N PRO A 179 2.82 -16.18 11.47
CA PRO A 179 4.17 -16.55 11.05
C PRO A 179 4.38 -16.58 9.54
N GLU A 180 3.30 -16.52 8.74
CA GLU A 180 3.37 -16.64 7.28
C GLU A 180 3.14 -15.29 6.55
N VAL A 181 2.81 -14.23 7.29
CA VAL A 181 2.83 -12.85 6.77
C VAL A 181 4.13 -12.17 7.19
N PHE A 182 5.01 -11.89 6.22
CA PHE A 182 6.30 -11.25 6.47
C PHE A 182 6.19 -9.75 6.24
N ILE A 183 6.52 -8.94 7.25
CA ILE A 183 6.38 -7.48 7.18
C ILE A 183 7.76 -6.83 7.26
N ALA A 184 8.08 -5.97 6.30
CA ALA A 184 9.24 -5.10 6.36
C ALA A 184 8.79 -3.65 6.17
N ASP A 185 9.06 -2.80 7.13
CA ASP A 185 8.51 -1.45 7.18
C ASP A 185 9.63 -0.43 7.49
N ILE A 186 9.91 0.46 6.54
CA ILE A 186 10.82 1.61 6.70
C ILE A 186 9.97 2.86 6.86
N HIS A 187 9.93 3.41 8.07
CA HIS A 187 9.11 4.57 8.43
C HIS A 187 9.90 5.56 9.29
N GLU A 188 9.40 6.77 9.44
CA GLU A 188 9.90 7.71 10.44
C GLU A 188 9.56 7.21 11.85
N ASP A 189 10.55 7.24 12.74
CA ASP A 189 10.44 6.71 14.09
C ASP A 189 9.24 7.30 14.84
N GLY A 190 8.39 6.41 15.37
CA GLY A 190 7.15 6.78 16.05
C GLY A 190 7.31 7.72 17.25
N ARG A 191 8.53 7.91 17.78
CA ARG A 191 8.78 8.96 18.79
C ARG A 191 8.58 10.37 18.24
N PHE A 192 8.61 10.55 16.93
CA PHE A 192 8.49 11.84 16.24
C PHE A 192 7.24 11.95 15.36
N LEU A 193 6.71 10.83 14.86
CA LEU A 193 5.60 10.81 13.92
C LEU A 193 4.45 9.91 14.39
N TYR A 194 3.23 10.23 13.96
CA TYR A 194 2.10 9.31 14.01
C TYR A 194 2.49 7.98 13.32
N PRO A 195 2.06 6.80 13.81
CA PRO A 195 1.11 6.57 14.91
C PRO A 195 1.75 6.37 16.30
N GLY A 196 3.05 6.62 16.47
CA GLY A 196 3.71 6.37 17.75
C GLY A 196 4.16 4.92 17.98
N THR A 197 4.16 4.11 16.93
CA THR A 197 4.54 2.67 16.96
C THR A 197 5.66 2.39 15.95
N GLY A 198 6.06 1.13 15.76
CA GLY A 198 7.09 0.78 14.78
C GLY A 198 8.49 0.66 15.40
N HIS A 199 8.58 0.37 16.70
CA HIS A 199 9.88 0.18 17.34
C HIS A 199 10.56 -1.06 16.73
N SER A 200 11.86 -0.95 16.46
CA SER A 200 12.71 -2.03 15.92
C SER A 200 12.77 -3.34 16.74
N ARG A 201 12.14 -3.38 17.91
CA ARG A 201 12.05 -4.57 18.78
C ARG A 201 10.75 -5.34 18.56
N GLU A 202 9.75 -4.69 17.99
CA GLU A 202 8.50 -5.30 17.57
C GLU A 202 8.81 -6.17 16.35
N THR A 203 9.02 -7.46 16.59
CA THR A 203 9.59 -8.40 15.62
C THR A 203 8.64 -9.57 15.36
N GLY A 204 7.36 -9.41 15.72
CA GLY A 204 6.33 -10.44 15.74
C GLY A 204 6.18 -11.10 17.11
N GLU A 205 5.01 -11.68 17.37
CA GLU A 205 4.68 -12.36 18.63
C GLU A 205 4.54 -13.87 18.46
N GLY A 206 4.88 -14.63 19.51
CA GLY A 206 4.70 -16.08 19.54
C GLY A 206 5.48 -16.79 18.43
N GLU A 207 4.79 -17.57 17.60
CA GLU A 207 5.39 -18.31 16.48
C GLU A 207 5.89 -17.38 15.35
N ALA A 208 5.41 -16.14 15.31
CA ALA A 208 5.80 -15.14 14.32
C ALA A 208 7.07 -14.35 14.69
N GLN A 209 7.72 -14.67 15.80
CA GLN A 209 8.97 -14.02 16.21
C GLN A 209 10.04 -14.10 15.10
N GLY A 210 10.51 -12.94 14.64
CA GLY A 210 11.48 -12.81 13.54
C GLY A 210 10.86 -12.65 12.15
N THR A 211 9.52 -12.58 12.03
CA THR A 211 8.80 -12.40 10.76
C THR A 211 8.38 -10.95 10.51
N LYS A 212 8.74 -10.03 11.41
CA LYS A 212 8.47 -8.60 11.28
C LYS A 212 9.77 -7.81 11.42
N LEU A 213 10.00 -6.88 10.50
CA LEU A 213 11.19 -6.05 10.42
C LEU A 213 10.77 -4.58 10.36
N ASN A 214 10.80 -3.92 11.52
CA ASN A 214 10.63 -2.47 11.61
C ASN A 214 12.00 -1.77 11.56
N ILE A 215 12.12 -0.80 10.66
CA ILE A 215 13.30 0.05 10.49
C ILE A 215 12.89 1.50 10.73
N PRO A 216 12.80 1.94 12.00
CA PRO A 216 12.49 3.33 12.34
C PRO A 216 13.65 4.25 11.96
N MET A 217 13.34 5.26 11.17
CA MET A 217 14.27 6.24 10.62
C MET A 217 14.18 7.55 11.42
N MET A 218 15.32 8.23 11.61
CA MET A 218 15.30 9.54 12.24
C MET A 218 14.71 10.60 11.30
N PRO A 219 14.02 11.63 11.84
CA PRO A 219 13.63 12.80 11.06
C PRO A 219 14.81 13.36 10.25
N GLY A 220 14.59 13.65 8.98
CA GLY A 220 15.62 14.10 8.05
C GLY A 220 16.44 13.00 7.37
N ALA A 221 16.18 11.72 7.65
CA ALA A 221 16.81 10.62 6.93
C ALA A 221 16.56 10.73 5.43
N ASN A 222 17.61 10.57 4.63
CA ASN A 222 17.61 10.90 3.20
C ASN A 222 17.68 9.65 2.31
N GLN A 223 17.92 9.87 1.02
CA GLN A 223 18.06 8.80 0.03
C GLN A 223 19.18 7.80 0.36
N GLU A 224 20.32 8.27 0.85
CA GLU A 224 21.45 7.41 1.23
C GLU A 224 21.09 6.53 2.42
N ASP A 225 20.43 7.10 3.44
CA ASP A 225 19.93 6.35 4.60
C ASP A 225 18.91 5.28 4.18
N PHE A 226 18.00 5.63 3.26
CA PHE A 226 17.06 4.66 2.67
C PHE A 226 17.78 3.50 1.99
N LEU A 227 18.77 3.79 1.14
CA LEU A 227 19.50 2.72 0.41
C LEU A 227 20.25 1.80 1.36
N GLN A 228 20.82 2.34 2.45
CA GLN A 228 21.45 1.53 3.48
C GLN A 228 20.43 0.65 4.23
N ALA A 229 19.27 1.21 4.61
CA ALA A 229 18.19 0.46 5.26
C ALA A 229 17.63 -0.64 4.34
N TRP A 230 17.53 -0.36 3.05
CA TRP A 230 16.97 -1.26 2.04
C TRP A 230 17.72 -2.59 1.93
N GLU A 231 19.03 -2.62 2.21
CA GLU A 231 19.81 -3.86 2.24
C GLU A 231 19.24 -4.88 3.24
N ALA A 232 18.75 -4.40 4.39
CA ALA A 232 18.12 -5.25 5.40
C ALA A 232 16.77 -5.79 4.90
N VAL A 233 15.99 -4.97 4.20
CA VAL A 233 14.70 -5.38 3.59
C VAL A 233 14.92 -6.48 2.57
N GLU A 234 15.83 -6.30 1.61
CA GLU A 234 16.11 -7.32 0.59
C GLU A 234 16.59 -8.64 1.20
N LYS A 235 17.48 -8.57 2.19
CA LYS A 235 17.97 -9.75 2.90
C LYS A 235 16.84 -10.47 3.62
N PHE A 236 15.97 -9.71 4.28
CA PHE A 236 14.83 -10.23 5.01
C PHE A 236 13.83 -10.93 4.07
N ILE A 237 13.37 -10.26 3.02
CA ILE A 237 12.39 -10.82 2.07
C ILE A 237 12.96 -12.04 1.34
N ARG A 238 14.26 -12.04 1.02
CA ARG A 238 14.92 -13.20 0.42
C ARG A 238 14.94 -14.40 1.34
N ALA A 239 15.15 -14.19 2.64
CA ALA A 239 15.21 -15.27 3.63
C ALA A 239 13.82 -15.85 3.96
N THR A 240 12.75 -15.09 3.73
CA THR A 240 11.39 -15.53 3.99
C THR A 240 10.72 -16.21 2.80
N GLU A 241 11.31 -16.17 1.61
CA GLU A 241 10.81 -16.86 0.40
C GLU A 241 9.27 -16.72 0.22
N PRO A 242 8.73 -15.48 0.16
CA PRO A 242 7.30 -15.27 -0.02
C PRO A 242 6.84 -15.75 -1.40
N GLU A 243 5.56 -16.10 -1.49
CA GLU A 243 4.89 -16.49 -2.74
C GLU A 243 4.19 -15.31 -3.43
N PHE A 244 4.05 -14.18 -2.72
CA PHE A 244 3.41 -12.96 -3.17
C PHE A 244 3.97 -11.75 -2.41
N ILE A 245 4.16 -10.63 -3.11
CA ILE A 245 4.68 -9.40 -2.51
C ILE A 245 3.66 -8.27 -2.71
N PHE A 246 3.27 -7.61 -1.61
CA PHE A 246 2.69 -6.29 -1.62
C PHE A 246 3.78 -5.26 -1.33
N LEU A 247 3.81 -4.18 -2.09
CA LEU A 247 4.69 -3.04 -1.89
C LEU A 247 3.85 -1.78 -1.70
N GLN A 248 3.90 -1.19 -0.52
CA GLN A 248 3.31 0.12 -0.26
C GLN A 248 4.34 1.23 -0.48
N VAL A 249 3.97 2.21 -1.31
CA VAL A 249 4.84 3.30 -1.77
C VAL A 249 4.24 4.67 -1.46
N GLY A 250 3.87 4.89 -0.18
CA GLY A 250 3.44 6.18 0.34
C GLY A 250 4.39 7.31 -0.06
N ALA A 251 3.90 8.29 -0.83
CA ALA A 251 4.75 9.35 -1.38
C ALA A 251 5.12 10.44 -0.36
N ASP A 252 4.68 10.28 0.88
CA ASP A 252 4.99 11.16 2.00
C ASP A 252 6.37 10.92 2.61
N SER A 253 7.07 9.84 2.25
CA SER A 253 8.49 9.67 2.59
C SER A 253 9.43 10.54 1.75
N ILE A 254 8.92 11.16 0.68
CA ILE A 254 9.70 12.02 -0.23
C ILE A 254 9.85 13.42 0.36
N ALA A 255 11.06 13.96 0.25
CA ALA A 255 11.41 15.29 0.75
C ALA A 255 10.38 16.37 0.34
N GLY A 256 9.97 17.20 1.30
CA GLY A 256 9.02 18.29 1.08
C GLY A 256 7.55 17.89 1.11
N ASP A 257 7.23 16.69 1.59
CA ASP A 257 5.87 16.39 2.03
C ASP A 257 5.50 17.22 3.28
N PRO A 258 4.26 17.75 3.38
CA PRO A 258 3.89 18.67 4.46
C PRO A 258 3.69 18.05 5.84
N ILE A 259 3.58 16.71 5.97
CA ILE A 259 3.23 16.09 7.26
C ILE A 259 4.30 15.15 7.83
N THR A 260 5.45 15.03 7.17
CA THR A 260 6.55 14.13 7.56
C THR A 260 7.88 14.87 7.47
N HIS A 261 8.97 14.25 7.93
CA HIS A 261 10.29 14.84 7.92
C HIS A 261 11.33 14.01 7.17
N LEU A 262 10.93 12.91 6.53
CA LEU A 262 11.82 12.11 5.69
C LEU A 262 12.23 12.88 4.42
N GLY A 263 13.42 12.55 3.95
CA GLY A 263 14.12 13.22 2.86
C GLY A 263 14.39 12.30 1.67
N PHE A 264 13.54 11.29 1.42
CA PHE A 264 13.76 10.38 0.30
C PHE A 264 13.52 11.10 -1.04
N THR A 265 13.93 10.47 -2.13
CA THR A 265 13.57 10.92 -3.48
C THR A 265 12.61 9.94 -4.12
N ALA A 266 11.92 10.36 -5.19
CA ALA A 266 11.11 9.46 -6.01
C ALA A 266 11.91 8.23 -6.51
N LYS A 267 13.23 8.33 -6.66
CA LYS A 267 14.08 7.19 -7.04
C LYS A 267 14.14 6.10 -5.98
N ALA A 268 13.93 6.40 -4.68
CA ALA A 268 13.78 5.37 -3.65
C ALA A 268 12.59 4.46 -3.94
N HIS A 269 11.48 5.03 -4.39
CA HIS A 269 10.27 4.29 -4.74
C HIS A 269 10.48 3.40 -5.96
N GLY A 270 11.10 3.94 -7.01
CA GLY A 270 11.50 3.16 -8.19
C GLY A 270 12.49 2.05 -7.87
N HIS A 271 13.45 2.32 -6.97
CA HIS A 271 14.40 1.33 -6.47
C HIS A 271 13.67 0.21 -5.72
N ALA A 272 12.80 0.54 -4.78
CA ALA A 272 12.03 -0.45 -4.03
C ALA A 272 11.23 -1.39 -4.96
N ALA A 273 10.52 -0.79 -5.92
CA ALA A 273 9.74 -1.51 -6.92
C ALA A 273 10.61 -2.41 -7.81
N GLU A 274 11.74 -1.91 -8.31
CA GLU A 274 12.66 -2.68 -9.14
C GLU A 274 13.25 -3.86 -8.38
N ARG A 275 13.75 -3.62 -7.16
CA ARG A 275 14.44 -4.64 -6.36
C ARG A 275 13.50 -5.75 -5.89
N LEU A 276 12.31 -5.41 -5.42
CA LEU A 276 11.31 -6.44 -5.06
C LEU A 276 10.78 -7.18 -6.28
N THR A 277 10.66 -6.53 -7.43
CA THR A 277 10.29 -7.23 -8.67
C THR A 277 11.35 -8.24 -9.06
N LEU A 278 12.64 -7.86 -9.04
CA LEU A 278 13.74 -8.78 -9.32
C LEU A 278 13.78 -9.94 -8.34
N LEU A 279 13.49 -9.68 -7.06
CA LEU A 279 13.44 -10.71 -6.04
C LEU A 279 12.26 -11.68 -6.25
N ALA A 280 11.07 -11.17 -6.57
CA ALA A 280 9.91 -12.01 -6.90
C ALA A 280 10.18 -12.91 -8.13
N GLU A 281 10.90 -12.38 -9.13
CA GLU A 281 11.34 -13.15 -10.31
C GLU A 281 12.37 -14.23 -9.93
N GLU A 282 13.33 -13.90 -9.05
CA GLU A 282 14.32 -14.85 -8.53
C GLU A 282 13.66 -15.99 -7.74
N LEU A 283 12.62 -15.68 -6.97
CA LEU A 283 11.79 -16.66 -6.24
C LEU A 283 10.83 -17.44 -7.16
N GLY A 284 10.83 -17.16 -8.47
CA GLY A 284 10.15 -17.93 -9.50
C GLY A 284 8.66 -17.65 -9.69
N HIS A 285 8.07 -16.70 -8.95
CA HIS A 285 6.65 -16.39 -9.06
C HIS A 285 6.39 -15.03 -9.76
N GLY A 286 7.26 -14.04 -9.59
CA GLY A 286 7.16 -12.72 -10.22
C GLY A 286 5.90 -11.92 -9.83
N ARG A 287 5.23 -12.30 -8.72
CA ARG A 287 3.94 -11.74 -8.30
C ARG A 287 4.15 -10.56 -7.36
N ILE A 288 3.81 -9.36 -7.82
CA ILE A 288 3.91 -8.13 -7.03
C ILE A 288 2.75 -7.17 -7.29
N VAL A 289 2.18 -6.63 -6.22
CA VAL A 289 1.19 -5.53 -6.26
C VAL A 289 1.77 -4.33 -5.53
N GLY A 290 1.89 -3.21 -6.22
CA GLY A 290 2.19 -1.91 -5.61
C GLY A 290 0.91 -1.16 -5.23
N VAL A 291 0.88 -0.53 -4.06
CA VAL A 291 -0.20 0.33 -3.58
C VAL A 291 0.37 1.69 -3.14
N GLY A 292 -0.34 2.80 -3.39
CA GLY A 292 0.29 4.13 -3.31
C GLY A 292 0.36 4.81 -1.95
N GLY A 293 -0.31 4.29 -0.92
CA GLY A 293 -0.24 4.77 0.47
C GLY A 293 -0.62 6.24 0.66
N GLY A 294 0.09 6.89 1.58
CA GLY A 294 0.08 8.32 1.85
C GLY A 294 0.74 9.17 0.75
N GLY A 295 1.04 10.43 1.10
CA GLY A 295 1.50 11.44 0.15
C GLY A 295 0.53 12.61 0.05
N TYR A 296 1.02 13.78 0.41
CA TYR A 296 0.24 15.00 0.62
C TYR A 296 0.83 16.17 -0.18
N ASN A 297 1.98 15.96 -0.81
CA ASN A 297 2.51 16.77 -1.90
C ASN A 297 2.20 16.13 -3.26
N VAL A 298 1.37 16.79 -4.08
CA VAL A 298 0.93 16.26 -5.39
C VAL A 298 2.09 16.05 -6.39
N THR A 299 3.16 16.84 -6.28
CA THR A 299 4.36 16.66 -7.11
C THR A 299 5.11 15.39 -6.71
N ASN A 300 5.23 15.13 -5.40
CA ASN A 300 5.84 13.91 -4.87
C ASN A 300 5.04 12.68 -5.30
N ILE A 301 3.71 12.72 -5.18
CA ILE A 301 2.80 11.67 -5.67
C ILE A 301 3.04 11.39 -7.16
N GLY A 302 3.02 12.44 -7.98
CA GLY A 302 3.24 12.33 -9.41
C GLY A 302 4.53 11.60 -9.73
N HIS A 303 5.64 12.06 -9.17
CA HIS A 303 6.95 11.49 -9.44
C HIS A 303 7.15 10.10 -8.84
N GLY A 304 6.84 9.91 -7.55
CA GLY A 304 7.07 8.66 -6.82
C GLY A 304 6.31 7.49 -7.43
N TRP A 305 5.00 7.63 -7.62
CA TRP A 305 4.18 6.57 -8.22
C TRP A 305 4.54 6.30 -9.68
N SER A 306 4.98 7.31 -10.43
CA SER A 306 5.47 7.11 -11.80
C SER A 306 6.79 6.33 -11.85
N GLU A 307 7.70 6.53 -10.89
CA GLU A 307 8.93 5.73 -10.78
C GLU A 307 8.61 4.24 -10.50
N VAL A 308 7.59 3.96 -9.69
CA VAL A 308 7.13 2.58 -9.43
C VAL A 308 6.59 1.92 -10.69
N VAL A 309 5.71 2.60 -11.43
CA VAL A 309 5.18 2.07 -12.69
C VAL A 309 6.28 1.86 -13.72
N GLU A 310 7.21 2.82 -13.83
CA GLU A 310 8.36 2.71 -14.73
C GLU A 310 9.26 1.52 -14.38
N ALA A 311 9.52 1.28 -13.09
CA ALA A 311 10.25 0.10 -12.62
C ALA A 311 9.53 -1.20 -12.98
N PHE A 312 8.22 -1.29 -12.73
CA PHE A 312 7.42 -2.46 -13.08
C PHE A 312 7.40 -2.74 -14.58
N VAL A 313 7.43 -1.72 -15.43
CA VAL A 313 7.51 -1.88 -16.89
C VAL A 313 8.92 -2.32 -17.33
N ARG A 314 9.97 -1.74 -16.73
CA ARG A 314 11.36 -1.94 -17.15
C ARG A 314 11.93 -3.30 -16.79
N VAL A 315 11.59 -3.84 -15.63
CA VAL A 315 12.15 -5.12 -15.18
C VAL A 315 11.72 -6.25 -16.12
N PRO A 316 12.66 -7.02 -16.71
CA PRO A 316 12.30 -8.10 -17.62
C PRO A 316 11.50 -9.18 -16.88
N VAL A 317 10.72 -9.94 -17.64
CA VAL A 317 10.00 -11.11 -17.14
C VAL A 317 10.86 -12.34 -17.38
N THR A 318 11.13 -13.09 -16.33
CA THR A 318 11.84 -14.37 -16.48
C THR A 318 10.87 -15.39 -17.11
N PRO A 319 11.31 -16.13 -18.16
CA PRO A 319 10.49 -17.15 -18.83
C PRO A 319 9.93 -18.19 -17.87
#